data_AF-A0A3B9NXS9-F1
#
_entry.id   AF-A0A3B9NXS9-F1
#
_cell.length_a   1.000
_cell.length_b   1.000
_cell.length_c   1.000
_cell.angle_alpha   90.00
_cell.angle_beta   90.00
_cell.angle_gamma   90.00
#
_symmetry.space_group_name_H-M   'P 1'
#
loop_
_entity.id
_entity.type
_entity.pdbx_description
1 polymer ?
#
loop_
_entity_poly.entity_id
_entity_poly.type
_entity_poly.pdbx_seq_one_letter_code
_entity_poly.pdbx_strand_id
1 'polypeptide(L)'
;MATNELIHTIDVLTELANGVRIKTPPPDDSLIDYYQNDIGIFFSEDYKYFLKNASTILYGSIDPLIITADKSSRSELSAAIIEAQALGVPKDWLPICEDNSDYYCLTKENTVRFWTSNGMNSDVWPTLSAWIKDVWINNV
;
A
#
# COMPACT_ATOMS: atom_id res chain seq x y z
N MET A 1 16.69 -4.90 -1.63
CA MET A 1 16.45 -4.34 -2.98
C MET A 1 15.14 -4.86 -3.51
N ALA A 2 14.35 -3.99 -4.13
CA ALA A 2 13.05 -4.35 -4.69
C ALA A 2 13.19 -5.16 -5.99
N THR A 3 12.14 -5.89 -6.34
CA THR A 3 12.06 -6.69 -7.56
C THR A 3 12.04 -5.81 -8.82
N ASN A 4 12.73 -6.24 -9.88
CA ASN A 4 12.75 -5.52 -11.16
C ASN A 4 11.35 -5.37 -11.76
N GLU A 5 10.48 -6.33 -11.53
CA GLU A 5 9.10 -6.27 -12.01
C GLU A 5 8.31 -5.14 -11.32
N LEU A 6 8.46 -4.98 -10.01
CA LEU A 6 7.81 -3.90 -9.27
C LEU A 6 8.32 -2.53 -9.73
N ILE A 7 9.64 -2.38 -9.87
CA ILE A 7 10.28 -1.15 -10.37
C ILE A 7 9.66 -0.75 -11.71
N HIS A 8 9.69 -1.66 -12.68
CA HIS A 8 9.12 -1.39 -14.00
C HIS A 8 7.61 -1.06 -13.95
N THR A 9 6.85 -1.73 -13.09
CA THR A 9 5.40 -1.48 -12.96
C THR A 9 5.11 -0.09 -12.39
N ILE A 10 5.90 0.38 -11.43
CA ILE A 10 5.76 1.71 -10.84
C ILE A 10 6.20 2.80 -11.85
N ASP A 11 7.21 2.54 -12.67
CA ASP A 11 7.59 3.44 -13.76
C ASP A 11 6.42 3.63 -14.75
N VAL A 12 5.80 2.52 -15.19
CA VAL A 12 4.62 2.56 -16.06
C VAL A 12 3.46 3.33 -15.41
N LEU A 13 3.16 3.06 -14.15
CA LEU A 13 2.12 3.79 -13.41
C LEU A 13 2.42 5.30 -13.36
N THR A 14 3.68 5.66 -13.11
CA THR A 14 4.13 7.05 -13.04
C THR A 14 3.96 7.76 -14.38
N GLU A 15 4.29 7.10 -15.49
CA GLU A 15 4.08 7.61 -16.84
C GLU A 15 2.58 7.82 -17.14
N LEU A 16 1.74 6.83 -16.83
CA LEU A 16 0.29 6.92 -17.01
C LEU A 16 -0.33 8.06 -16.19
N ALA A 17 0.17 8.27 -14.97
CA ALA A 17 -0.24 9.36 -14.10
C ALA A 17 0.31 10.74 -14.53
N ASN A 18 1.12 10.82 -15.58
CA ASN A 18 1.86 12.03 -15.97
C ASN A 18 2.67 12.64 -14.80
N GLY A 19 3.17 11.79 -13.90
CA GLY A 19 3.88 12.19 -12.69
C GLY A 19 3.03 12.92 -11.64
N VAL A 20 1.70 12.93 -11.76
CA VAL A 20 0.80 13.60 -10.81
C VAL A 20 0.82 12.85 -9.47
N ARG A 21 0.94 13.62 -8.38
CA ARG A 21 1.03 13.12 -7.00
C ARG A 21 0.20 13.97 -6.04
N ILE A 22 -0.13 13.41 -4.87
CA ILE A 22 -0.64 14.20 -3.75
C ILE A 22 0.42 15.21 -3.26
N LYS A 23 -0.03 16.21 -2.50
CA LYS A 23 0.87 17.24 -1.93
C LYS A 23 1.85 16.68 -0.91
N THR A 24 1.46 15.63 -0.19
CA THR A 24 2.30 14.98 0.81
C THR A 24 3.48 14.32 0.11
N PRO A 25 4.73 14.61 0.51
CA PRO A 25 5.89 13.95 -0.08
C PRO A 25 5.91 12.46 0.29
N PRO A 26 6.44 11.59 -0.58
CA PRO A 26 6.70 10.21 -0.19
C PRO A 26 7.72 10.16 0.95
N PRO A 27 7.66 9.14 1.82
CA PRO A 27 8.62 8.97 2.90
C PRO A 27 10.02 8.68 2.35
N ASP A 28 11.06 9.03 3.10
CA ASP A 28 12.42 8.56 2.85
C ASP A 28 12.77 7.34 3.72
N ASP A 29 13.98 6.81 3.58
CA ASP A 29 14.42 5.64 4.35
C ASP A 29 14.44 5.91 5.86
N SER A 30 14.82 7.12 6.28
CA SER A 30 14.86 7.52 7.70
C SER A 30 13.45 7.49 8.32
N LEU A 31 12.46 8.04 7.61
CA LEU A 31 11.08 8.03 8.07
C LEU A 31 10.51 6.62 8.08
N ILE A 32 10.80 5.80 7.07
CA ILE A 32 10.37 4.39 7.03
C ILE A 32 10.96 3.60 8.21
N ASP A 33 12.24 3.78 8.53
CA ASP A 33 12.91 3.08 9.63
C ASP A 33 12.34 3.50 10.99
N TYR A 34 12.14 4.81 11.20
CA TYR A 34 11.45 5.32 12.39
C TYR A 34 10.05 4.71 12.52
N TYR A 35 9.30 4.66 11.42
CA TYR A 35 7.93 4.16 11.40
C TYR A 35 7.84 2.68 11.73
N GLN A 36 8.67 1.85 11.11
CA GLN A 36 8.74 0.40 11.39
C GLN A 36 9.05 0.13 12.87
N ASN A 37 9.96 0.91 13.47
CA ASN A 37 10.28 0.81 14.89
C ASN A 37 9.10 1.22 15.78
N ASP A 38 8.39 2.28 15.42
CA ASP A 38 7.25 2.79 16.18
C ASP A 38 6.06 1.81 16.18
N ILE A 39 5.71 1.25 15.03
CA ILE A 39 4.57 0.32 14.91
C ILE A 39 4.94 -1.14 15.19
N GLY A 40 6.24 -1.47 15.26
CA GLY A 40 6.73 -2.82 15.48
C GLY A 40 6.53 -3.78 14.30
N ILE A 41 6.44 -3.27 13.06
CA ILE A 41 6.24 -4.06 11.84
C ILE A 41 7.40 -3.81 10.90
N PHE A 42 8.01 -4.88 10.40
CA PHE A 42 9.04 -4.80 9.36
C PHE A 42 8.41 -4.85 7.97
N PHE A 43 8.86 -3.97 7.09
CA PHE A 43 8.43 -3.91 5.70
C PHE A 43 9.41 -4.63 4.79
N SER A 44 8.87 -5.33 3.79
CA SER A 44 9.68 -5.91 2.73
C SER A 44 10.30 -4.81 1.87
N GLU A 45 11.40 -5.15 1.18
CA GLU A 45 12.09 -4.21 0.29
C GLU A 45 11.19 -3.71 -0.84
N ASP A 46 10.28 -4.56 -1.33
CA ASP A 46 9.26 -4.20 -2.31
C ASP A 46 8.27 -3.18 -1.73
N TYR A 47 7.77 -3.38 -0.52
CA TYR A 47 6.83 -2.44 0.09
C TYR A 47 7.49 -1.10 0.44
N LYS A 48 8.74 -1.09 0.93
CA LYS A 48 9.50 0.15 1.12
C LYS A 48 9.67 0.90 -0.21
N TYR A 49 9.97 0.19 -1.30
CA TYR A 49 10.10 0.81 -2.61
C TYR A 49 8.76 1.36 -3.11
N PHE A 50 7.66 0.64 -2.89
CA PHE A 50 6.30 1.10 -3.18
C PHE A 50 5.96 2.40 -2.42
N LEU A 51 6.21 2.45 -1.11
CA LEU A 51 5.98 3.65 -0.29
C LEU A 51 6.77 4.86 -0.81
N LYS A 52 8.02 4.68 -1.21
CA LYS A 52 8.86 5.78 -1.69
C LYS A 52 8.47 6.28 -3.08
N ASN A 53 8.01 5.38 -3.95
CA ASN A 53 7.90 5.68 -5.38
C ASN A 53 6.46 5.72 -5.90
N ALA A 54 5.52 5.02 -5.26
CA ALA A 54 4.17 4.86 -5.75
C ALA A 54 3.08 5.39 -4.81
N SER A 55 3.20 5.27 -3.49
CA SER A 55 2.08 5.54 -2.56
C SER A 55 1.48 6.96 -2.63
N THR A 56 2.23 7.92 -3.18
CA THR A 56 1.77 9.31 -3.36
C THR A 56 1.31 9.63 -4.78
N ILE A 57 1.34 8.68 -5.71
CA ILE A 57 0.84 8.85 -7.09
C ILE A 57 -0.69 9.00 -7.07
N LEU A 58 -1.20 9.91 -7.90
CA LEU A 58 -2.64 10.04 -8.15
C LEU A 58 -2.97 9.49 -9.54
N TYR A 59 -3.68 8.37 -9.58
CA TYR A 59 -4.15 7.75 -10.81
C TYR A 59 -5.42 6.94 -10.52
N GLY A 60 -6.47 7.11 -11.33
CA GLY A 60 -7.75 6.43 -11.11
C GLY A 60 -8.39 6.72 -9.75
N SER A 61 -9.03 5.70 -9.17
CA SER A 61 -9.73 5.76 -7.88
C SER A 61 -8.97 5.11 -6.72
N ILE A 62 -7.76 4.59 -6.95
CA ILE A 62 -6.97 3.92 -5.91
C ILE A 62 -6.16 4.97 -5.14
N ASP A 63 -6.34 4.99 -3.83
CA ASP A 63 -5.60 5.83 -2.89
C ASP A 63 -4.87 4.92 -1.88
N PRO A 64 -3.57 4.65 -2.07
CA PRO A 64 -2.80 3.83 -1.15
C PRO A 64 -2.69 4.48 0.24
N LEU A 65 -2.52 3.63 1.25
CA LEU A 65 -2.11 4.11 2.57
C LEU A 65 -0.70 4.66 2.50
N ILE A 66 -0.48 5.80 3.16
CA ILE A 66 0.78 6.53 3.18
C ILE A 66 1.34 6.57 4.59
N ILE A 67 2.62 6.93 4.68
CA ILE A 67 3.32 7.18 5.93
C ILE A 67 3.66 8.66 5.98
N THR A 68 3.26 9.33 7.08
CA THR A 68 3.61 10.71 7.36
C THR A 68 4.31 10.84 8.71
N ALA A 69 5.14 11.88 8.85
CA ALA A 69 5.88 12.10 10.10
C ALA A 69 4.95 12.51 11.26
N ASP A 70 3.89 13.26 10.96
CA ASP A 70 2.92 13.75 11.95
C ASP A 70 1.72 12.80 12.16
N LYS A 71 1.60 11.76 11.32
CA LYS A 71 0.54 10.74 11.37
C LYS A 71 -0.88 11.34 11.34
N SER A 72 -1.04 12.45 10.62
CA SER A 72 -2.32 13.19 10.59
C SER A 72 -3.12 12.98 9.29
N SER A 73 -2.55 12.27 8.31
CA SER A 73 -3.24 11.98 7.05
C SER A 73 -4.48 11.12 7.28
N ARG A 74 -5.52 11.32 6.46
CA ARG A 74 -6.67 10.39 6.45
C ARG A 74 -6.28 9.01 5.92
N SER A 75 -5.32 8.95 5.01
CA SER A 75 -4.74 7.70 4.48
C SER A 75 -3.54 7.23 5.30
N GLU A 76 -3.45 7.62 6.58
CA GLU A 76 -2.32 7.25 7.43
C GLU A 76 -2.32 5.75 7.75
N LEU A 77 -1.23 5.06 7.39
CA LEU A 77 -1.09 3.62 7.54
C LEU A 77 -1.28 3.13 8.99
N SER A 78 -0.75 3.84 9.98
CA SER A 78 -0.78 3.44 11.39
C SER A 78 -2.21 3.46 11.95
N ALA A 79 -3.01 4.44 11.55
CA ALA A 79 -4.43 4.51 11.90
C ALA A 79 -5.18 3.35 11.22
N ALA A 80 -4.97 3.17 9.92
CA ALA A 80 -5.61 2.10 9.15
C ALA A 80 -5.27 0.70 9.66
N ILE A 81 -4.05 0.44 10.17
CA ILE A 81 -3.70 -0.84 10.82
C ILE A 81 -4.59 -1.10 12.04
N ILE A 82 -4.80 -0.10 12.89
CA ILE A 82 -5.62 -0.24 14.10
C ILE A 82 -7.08 -0.48 13.73
N GLU A 83 -7.60 0.29 12.77
CA GLU A 83 -8.98 0.19 12.30
C GLU A 83 -9.26 -1.15 11.61
N ALA A 84 -8.39 -1.56 10.68
CA ALA A 84 -8.44 -2.86 10.00
C ALA A 84 -8.46 -4.03 11.01
N GLN A 85 -7.58 -4.00 12.01
CA GLN A 85 -7.53 -5.04 13.04
C GLN A 85 -8.80 -5.05 13.91
N ALA A 86 -9.36 -3.88 14.23
CA ALA A 86 -10.62 -3.78 14.96
C ALA A 86 -11.81 -4.35 14.16
N LEU A 87 -11.76 -4.26 12.83
CA LEU A 87 -12.74 -4.84 11.91
C LEU A 87 -12.55 -6.35 11.67
N GLY A 88 -11.40 -6.91 12.05
CA GLY A 88 -11.12 -8.34 11.97
C GLY A 88 -10.11 -8.75 10.89
N VAL A 89 -9.39 -7.80 10.29
CA VAL A 89 -8.23 -8.10 9.44
C VAL A 89 -7.19 -8.89 10.27
N PRO A 90 -6.65 -10.01 9.76
CA PRO A 90 -5.60 -10.75 10.45
C PRO A 90 -4.39 -9.88 10.80
N LYS A 91 -3.84 -10.04 12.01
CA LYS A 91 -2.74 -9.21 12.52
C LYS A 91 -1.46 -9.28 11.70
N ASP A 92 -1.27 -10.37 10.95
CA ASP A 92 -0.12 -10.58 10.07
C ASP A 92 -0.35 -10.09 8.63
N TRP A 93 -1.50 -9.49 8.36
CA TRP A 93 -1.82 -8.83 7.10
C TRP A 93 -1.68 -7.32 7.28
N LEU A 94 -0.79 -6.72 6.49
CA LEU A 94 -0.52 -5.30 6.52
C LEU A 94 -1.45 -4.59 5.52
N PRO A 95 -2.43 -3.77 5.94
CA PRO A 95 -3.23 -3.00 4.99
C PRO A 95 -2.34 -2.06 4.18
N ILE A 96 -2.57 -1.99 2.87
CA ILE A 96 -1.84 -1.12 1.93
C ILE A 96 -2.74 -0.13 1.19
N CYS A 97 -4.05 -0.39 1.18
CA CYS A 97 -5.08 0.48 0.61
C CYS A 97 -6.42 0.12 1.27
N GLU A 98 -7.19 1.14 1.65
CA GLU A 98 -8.56 0.99 2.12
C GLU A 98 -9.53 1.24 0.95
N ASP A 99 -10.57 0.42 0.86
CA ASP A 99 -11.70 0.62 -0.05
C ASP A 99 -13.01 0.40 0.73
N ASN A 100 -13.66 1.49 1.15
CA ASN A 100 -14.97 1.46 1.82
C ASN A 100 -15.05 0.50 3.02
N SER A 101 -14.07 0.57 3.94
CA SER A 101 -13.91 -0.35 5.09
C SER A 101 -13.55 -1.81 4.76
N ASP A 102 -13.31 -2.12 3.48
CA ASP A 102 -12.57 -3.29 3.04
C ASP A 102 -11.11 -2.90 2.78
N TYR A 103 -10.20 -3.88 2.71
CA TYR A 103 -8.76 -3.61 2.64
C TYR A 103 -8.05 -4.51 1.65
N TYR A 104 -7.19 -3.91 0.83
CA TYR A 104 -6.08 -4.65 0.23
C TYR A 104 -4.97 -4.77 1.27
N CYS A 105 -4.53 -5.99 1.55
CA CYS A 105 -3.50 -6.26 2.54
C CYS A 105 -2.33 -7.05 1.96
N LEU A 106 -1.11 -6.63 2.28
CA LEU A 106 0.12 -7.37 2.00
C LEU A 106 0.37 -8.43 3.08
N THR A 107 0.60 -9.67 2.68
CA THR A 107 0.96 -10.76 3.59
C THR A 107 2.48 -10.91 3.72
N LYS A 108 2.92 -11.73 4.69
CA LYS A 108 4.35 -12.06 4.90
C LYS A 108 5.01 -12.72 3.69
N GLU A 109 4.22 -13.36 2.83
CA GLU A 109 4.66 -14.00 1.59
C GLU A 109 4.77 -13.00 0.41
N ASN A 110 4.62 -11.69 0.66
CA ASN A 110 4.56 -10.64 -0.36
C ASN A 110 3.40 -10.81 -1.37
N THR A 111 2.35 -11.52 -0.99
CA THR A 111 1.09 -11.58 -1.74
C THR A 111 0.15 -10.49 -1.27
N VAL A 112 -0.66 -9.92 -2.17
CA VAL A 112 -1.74 -9.00 -1.79
C VAL A 112 -3.04 -9.79 -1.73
N ARG A 113 -3.82 -9.58 -0.68
CA ARG A 113 -5.14 -10.19 -0.48
C ARG A 113 -6.18 -9.11 -0.29
N PHE A 114 -7.36 -9.31 -0.85
CA PHE A 114 -8.50 -8.46 -0.52
C PHE A 114 -9.24 -9.04 0.68
N TRP A 115 -9.33 -8.26 1.74
CA TRP A 115 -10.11 -8.57 2.93
C TRP A 115 -11.41 -7.79 2.89
N THR A 116 -12.52 -8.47 3.17
CA THR A 116 -13.84 -7.86 3.31
C THR A 116 -14.57 -8.39 4.52
N SER A 117 -15.30 -7.51 5.19
CA SER A 117 -16.08 -7.84 6.40
C SER A 117 -17.22 -8.84 6.13
N ASN A 118 -17.68 -8.94 4.88
CA ASN A 118 -18.75 -9.86 4.49
C ASN A 118 -18.26 -11.30 4.19
N GLY A 119 -16.95 -11.54 4.19
CA GLY A 119 -16.33 -12.84 3.96
C GLY A 119 -16.51 -13.43 2.55
N MET A 120 -17.00 -12.64 1.58
CA MET A 120 -17.35 -13.15 0.24
C MET A 120 -16.21 -13.07 -0.79
N ASN A 121 -15.13 -12.33 -0.53
CA ASN A 121 -14.06 -12.15 -1.51
C ASN A 121 -12.79 -12.93 -1.13
N SER A 122 -12.21 -13.60 -2.13
CA SER A 122 -10.99 -14.41 -2.05
C SER A 122 -9.91 -13.93 -3.04
N ASP A 123 -10.01 -12.70 -3.55
CA ASP A 123 -9.05 -12.18 -4.51
C ASP A 123 -7.64 -12.11 -3.91
N VAL A 124 -6.69 -12.63 -4.67
CA VAL A 124 -5.27 -12.71 -4.30
C VAL A 124 -4.43 -12.33 -5.52
N TRP A 125 -3.49 -11.41 -5.30
CA TRP A 125 -2.46 -11.08 -6.27
C TRP A 125 -1.11 -11.62 -5.78
N PRO A 126 -0.36 -12.32 -6.63
CA PRO A 126 0.90 -12.97 -6.23
C PRO A 126 2.00 -11.99 -5.83
N THR A 127 1.91 -10.72 -6.25
CA THR A 127 2.90 -9.67 -5.96
C THR A 127 2.21 -8.30 -5.88
N LEU A 128 2.89 -7.32 -5.27
CA LEU A 128 2.49 -5.91 -5.35
C LEU A 128 2.37 -5.43 -6.80
N SER A 129 3.28 -5.88 -7.69
CA SER A 129 3.22 -5.55 -9.12
C SER A 129 1.91 -6.04 -9.76
N ALA A 130 1.51 -7.29 -9.48
CA ALA A 130 0.27 -7.85 -10.01
C ALA A 130 -0.96 -7.06 -9.52
N TRP A 131 -0.98 -6.67 -8.25
CA TRP A 131 -2.04 -5.82 -7.70
C TRP A 131 -2.08 -4.44 -8.37
N ILE A 132 -0.94 -3.76 -8.52
CA ILE A 132 -0.88 -2.45 -9.21
C ILE A 132 -1.41 -2.55 -10.64
N LYS A 133 -0.97 -3.57 -11.40
CA LYS A 133 -1.43 -3.76 -12.79
C LYS A 133 -2.93 -3.96 -12.86
N ASP A 134 -3.46 -4.87 -12.06
CA ASP A 134 -4.86 -5.27 -12.16
C ASP A 134 -5.80 -4.21 -11.55
N VAL A 135 -5.54 -3.81 -10.31
CA VAL A 135 -6.44 -2.95 -9.54
C VAL A 135 -6.22 -1.47 -9.84
N TRP A 136 -4.97 -1.03 -9.98
CA TRP A 136 -4.68 0.40 -10.15
C TRP A 136 -4.61 0.83 -11.61
N ILE A 137 -3.99 0.03 -12.48
CA ILE A 137 -3.78 0.40 -13.89
C ILE A 137 -4.92 -0.02 -14.81
N ASN A 138 -5.50 -1.20 -14.62
CA ASN A 138 -6.50 -1.75 -15.55
C ASN A 138 -7.95 -1.42 -15.16
N ASN A 139 -8.23 -1.21 -13.86
CA ASN A 139 -9.56 -0.93 -13.33
C ASN A 139 -9.79 0.58 -13.09
N VAL A 140 -9.39 1.41 -14.05
CA VAL A 140 -9.51 2.89 -14.02
C VAL A 140 -10.85 3.37 -14.54
#